data_AF-A0A9E4L3J0-F1
#
_entry.id   AF-A0A9E4L3J0-F1
#
_cell.length_a   1.000
_cell.length_b   1.000
_cell.length_c   1.000
_cell.angle_alpha   90.00
_cell.angle_beta   90.00
_cell.angle_gamma   90.00
#
_symmetry.space_group_name_H-M   'P 1'
#
loop_
_entity.id
_entity.type
_entity.pdbx_description
1 polymer ?
#
loop_
_entity_poly.entity_id
_entity_poly.type
_entity_poly.pdbx_seq_one_letter_code
_entity_poly.pdbx_strand_id
1 'polypeptide(L)'
;ELSERVAIFGVKVAERPAVQLNIGQAGASIAAARAAVETGCAETDARIEAGISPTEADYLRQLNYSMVALRLCDDALRLLLRVQGGNGLRESGSFERRYRDFQAMPLHINAHPDRVAELSGKYLLGQTNDAPFQ
;
A
#
# COMPACT_ATOMS: atom_id res chain seq x y z
N GLU A 1 -9.29 -22.17 -1.68
CA GLU A 1 -8.32 -22.92 -0.84
C GLU A 1 -8.22 -22.50 0.63
N LEU A 2 -8.41 -21.24 1.05
CA LEU A 2 -8.49 -20.89 2.50
C LEU A 2 -9.83 -21.28 3.17
N SER A 3 -10.93 -21.17 2.42
CA SER A 3 -12.30 -21.49 2.86
C SER A 3 -12.49 -22.96 3.26
N GLU A 4 -11.72 -23.85 2.65
CA GLU A 4 -11.79 -25.30 2.83
C GLU A 4 -10.70 -25.83 3.78
N ARG A 5 -9.73 -24.99 4.15
CA ARG A 5 -8.60 -25.39 4.99
C ARG A 5 -9.07 -25.68 6.41
N VAL A 6 -8.69 -26.85 6.93
CA VAL A 6 -8.95 -27.27 8.32
C VAL A 6 -7.67 -27.09 9.13
N ALA A 7 -7.78 -26.45 10.29
CA ALA A 7 -6.66 -26.23 11.19
C ALA A 7 -6.45 -27.42 12.13
N ILE A 8 -5.35 -27.39 12.88
CA ILE A 8 -5.13 -28.32 14.01
C ILE A 8 -6.37 -28.23 14.92
N PHE A 9 -6.94 -29.40 15.25
CA PHE A 9 -8.22 -29.63 15.95
C PHE A 9 -9.51 -29.62 15.10
N GLY A 10 -9.43 -29.73 13.78
CA GLY A 10 -10.63 -30.01 12.95
C GLY A 10 -11.51 -28.78 12.67
N VAL A 11 -11.15 -27.61 13.19
CA VAL A 11 -11.89 -26.35 12.96
C VAL A 11 -11.51 -25.76 11.61
N LYS A 12 -12.50 -25.34 10.80
CA LYS A 12 -12.23 -24.66 9.53
C LYS A 12 -11.55 -23.32 9.80
N VAL A 13 -10.48 -23.02 9.06
CA VAL A 13 -9.72 -21.77 9.18
C VAL A 13 -10.62 -20.55 8.96
N ALA A 14 -11.58 -20.64 8.03
CA ALA A 14 -12.53 -19.57 7.73
C ALA A 14 -13.52 -19.27 8.86
N GLU A 15 -13.77 -20.21 9.77
CA GLU A 15 -14.67 -20.02 10.92
C GLU A 15 -13.98 -19.36 12.12
N ARG A 16 -12.66 -19.15 12.05
CA ARG A 16 -11.89 -18.53 13.13
C ARG A 16 -12.09 -17.00 13.11
N PRO A 17 -12.57 -16.38 14.21
CA PRO A 17 -12.79 -14.93 14.26
C PRO A 17 -11.54 -14.10 13.93
N ALA A 18 -10.36 -14.52 14.40
CA ALA A 18 -9.11 -13.85 14.08
C ALA A 18 -8.76 -13.85 12.58
N VAL A 19 -9.13 -14.92 11.85
CA VAL A 19 -8.93 -14.99 10.40
C VAL A 19 -9.88 -14.03 9.69
N GLN A 20 -11.16 -14.01 10.09
CA GLN A 20 -12.17 -13.11 9.54
C GLN A 20 -11.79 -11.64 9.76
N LEU A 21 -11.34 -11.29 10.97
CA LEU A 21 -10.90 -9.94 11.30
C LEU A 21 -9.71 -9.49 10.45
N ASN A 22 -8.66 -10.33 10.36
CA ASN A 22 -7.47 -10.01 9.57
C ASN A 22 -7.80 -9.87 8.07
N ILE A 23 -8.66 -10.73 7.53
CA ILE A 23 -9.11 -10.64 6.13
C ILE A 23 -9.93 -9.37 5.90
N GLY A 24 -10.86 -9.05 6.81
CA GLY A 24 -11.67 -7.83 6.71
C GLY A 24 -10.83 -6.56 6.75
N GLN A 25 -9.88 -6.47 7.68
CA GLN A 25 -8.94 -5.36 7.78
C GLN A 25 -8.03 -5.26 6.55
N ALA A 26 -7.46 -6.38 6.08
CA ALA A 26 -6.65 -6.39 4.88
C ALA A 26 -7.44 -5.94 3.64
N GLY A 27 -8.69 -6.40 3.51
CA GLY A 27 -9.60 -5.97 2.43
C GLY A 27 -9.88 -4.47 2.45
N ALA A 28 -10.15 -3.91 3.64
CA ALA A 28 -10.35 -2.47 3.80
C ALA A 28 -9.10 -1.66 3.45
N SER A 29 -7.91 -2.10 3.88
CA SER A 29 -6.64 -1.45 3.54
C SER A 29 -6.37 -1.47 2.04
N ILE A 30 -6.61 -2.59 1.36
CA ILE A 30 -6.44 -2.70 -0.10
C ILE A 30 -7.44 -1.79 -0.83
N ALA A 31 -8.69 -1.71 -0.37
CA ALA A 31 -9.69 -0.81 -0.95
C ALA A 31 -9.29 0.66 -0.79
N ALA A 32 -8.80 1.05 0.40
CA ALA A 32 -8.30 2.40 0.65
C ALA A 32 -7.05 2.73 -0.19
N ALA A 33 -6.13 1.77 -0.34
CA ALA A 33 -4.96 1.93 -1.20
C ALA A 33 -5.35 2.18 -2.67
N ARG A 34 -6.32 1.42 -3.17
CA ARG A 34 -6.89 1.60 -4.51
C ARG A 34 -7.50 3.00 -4.68
N ALA A 35 -8.33 3.42 -3.72
CA ALA A 35 -8.96 4.74 -3.75
C ALA A 35 -7.94 5.90 -3.74
N ALA A 36 -6.82 5.75 -3.02
CA ALA A 36 -5.74 6.75 -3.03
C ALA A 36 -5.10 6.89 -4.41
N VAL A 37 -4.80 5.77 -5.09
CA VAL A 37 -4.23 5.77 -6.44
C VAL A 37 -5.23 6.34 -7.46
N GLU A 38 -6.49 5.91 -7.40
CA GLU A 38 -7.55 6.39 -8.29
C GLU A 38 -7.77 7.90 -8.14
N THR A 39 -7.73 8.42 -6.92
CA THR A 39 -7.78 9.87 -6.65
C THR A 39 -6.61 10.60 -7.32
N GLY A 40 -5.37 10.11 -7.16
CA GLY A 40 -4.20 10.73 -7.78
C GLY A 40 -4.21 10.70 -9.30
N CYS A 41 -4.75 9.64 -9.90
CA CYS A 41 -4.98 9.56 -11.35
C CYS A 41 -6.01 10.60 -11.79
N ALA A 42 -7.18 10.64 -11.13
CA ALA A 42 -8.25 11.57 -11.46
C ALA A 42 -7.82 13.04 -11.35
N GLU A 43 -7.06 13.41 -10.31
CA GLU A 43 -6.50 14.76 -10.18
C GLU A 43 -5.53 15.11 -11.31
N THR A 44 -4.74 14.13 -11.76
CA THR A 44 -3.79 14.34 -12.85
C THR A 44 -4.51 14.52 -14.17
N ASP A 45 -5.51 13.68 -14.45
CA ASP A 45 -6.32 13.76 -15.67
C ASP A 45 -7.08 15.09 -15.73
N ALA A 46 -7.68 15.54 -14.63
CA ALA A 46 -8.38 16.82 -14.55
C ALA A 46 -7.44 18.02 -14.82
N ARG A 47 -6.19 17.98 -14.34
CA ARG A 47 -5.21 19.03 -14.64
C ARG A 47 -4.82 19.05 -16.12
N ILE A 48 -4.65 17.88 -16.72
CA ILE A 48 -4.34 17.75 -18.15
C ILE A 48 -5.49 18.31 -19.00
N GLU A 49 -6.73 17.94 -18.68
CA GLU A 49 -7.91 18.45 -19.38
C GLU A 49 -8.04 19.98 -19.27
N ALA A 50 -7.69 20.55 -18.12
CA ALA A 50 -7.69 21.99 -17.90
C ALA A 50 -6.48 22.73 -18.49
N GLY A 51 -5.47 22.02 -19.03
CA GLY A 51 -4.23 22.63 -19.52
C GLY A 51 -3.39 23.30 -18.41
N ILE A 52 -3.48 22.82 -17.18
CA ILE A 52 -2.80 23.39 -16.01
C ILE A 52 -1.51 22.61 -15.74
N SER A 53 -0.37 23.31 -15.77
CA SER A 53 0.91 22.74 -15.33
C SER A 53 0.90 22.47 -13.81
N PRO A 54 1.42 21.32 -13.35
CA PRO A 54 1.47 20.99 -11.92
C PRO A 54 2.38 21.95 -11.14
N THR A 55 2.00 22.23 -9.91
CA THR A 55 2.82 22.94 -8.91
C THR A 55 3.65 21.96 -8.07
N GLU A 56 4.56 22.48 -7.23
CA GLU A 56 5.26 21.63 -6.24
C GLU A 56 4.25 20.95 -5.29
N ALA A 57 3.17 21.64 -4.92
CA ALA A 57 2.11 21.08 -4.08
C ALA A 57 1.45 19.87 -4.74
N ASP A 58 1.20 19.97 -6.04
CA ASP A 58 0.62 18.92 -6.88
C ASP A 58 1.51 17.70 -6.96
N TYR A 59 2.80 17.92 -7.18
CA TYR A 59 3.80 16.87 -7.25
C TYR A 59 3.90 16.11 -5.92
N LEU A 60 4.03 16.82 -4.80
CA LEU A 60 4.14 16.20 -3.48
C LEU A 60 2.86 15.43 -3.11
N ARG A 61 1.69 15.96 -3.44
CA ARG A 61 0.42 15.24 -3.26
C ARG A 61 0.37 13.94 -4.06
N GLN A 62 0.87 13.94 -5.29
CA GLN A 62 0.95 12.74 -6.12
C GLN A 62 1.88 11.67 -5.53
N LEU A 63 3.02 12.08 -4.98
CA LEU A 63 3.92 11.17 -4.26
C LEU A 63 3.23 10.60 -3.00
N ASN A 64 2.49 11.43 -2.27
CA ASN A 64 1.77 11.01 -1.06
C ASN A 64 0.73 9.93 -1.34
N TYR A 65 -0.01 10.00 -2.45
CA TYR A 65 -0.96 8.94 -2.83
C TYR A 65 -0.25 7.59 -3.00
N SER A 66 0.91 7.59 -3.67
CA SER A 66 1.71 6.37 -3.88
C SER A 66 2.25 5.83 -2.56
N MET A 67 2.82 6.69 -1.71
CA MET A 67 3.33 6.31 -0.39
C MET A 67 2.22 5.71 0.50
N VAL A 68 1.05 6.37 0.58
CA VAL A 68 -0.07 5.89 1.41
C VAL A 68 -0.59 4.55 0.89
N ALA A 69 -0.74 4.39 -0.42
CA ALA A 69 -1.17 3.13 -1.02
C ALA A 69 -0.20 1.99 -0.69
N LEU A 70 1.11 2.22 -0.76
CA LEU A 70 2.12 1.22 -0.36
C LEU A 70 2.03 0.89 1.12
N ARG A 71 1.93 1.87 2.02
CA ARG A 71 1.81 1.60 3.46
C ARG A 71 0.58 0.74 3.78
N LEU A 72 -0.56 1.06 3.20
CA LEU A 72 -1.80 0.29 3.37
C LEU A 72 -1.68 -1.14 2.81
N CYS A 73 -1.02 -1.31 1.67
CA CYS A 73 -0.77 -2.63 1.09
C CYS A 73 0.23 -3.46 1.93
N ASP A 74 1.25 -2.84 2.53
CA ASP A 74 2.18 -3.51 3.44
C ASP A 74 1.44 -4.05 4.68
N ASP A 75 0.60 -3.21 5.29
CA ASP A 75 -0.24 -3.60 6.43
C ASP A 75 -1.16 -4.76 6.06
N ALA A 76 -1.82 -4.68 4.90
CA ALA A 76 -2.67 -5.76 4.38
C ALA A 76 -1.89 -7.07 4.19
N LEU A 77 -0.71 -7.02 3.57
CA LEU A 77 0.12 -8.18 3.33
C LEU A 77 0.62 -8.81 4.64
N ARG A 78 0.96 -8.01 5.66
CA ARG A 78 1.30 -8.51 7.00
C ARG A 78 0.13 -9.24 7.66
N LEU A 79 -1.09 -8.71 7.53
CA LEU A 79 -2.31 -9.37 8.03
C LEU A 79 -2.58 -10.68 7.30
N LEU A 80 -2.43 -10.70 5.97
CA LEU A 80 -2.59 -11.91 5.16
C LEU A 80 -1.52 -12.97 5.48
N LEU A 81 -0.27 -12.58 5.73
CA LEU A 81 0.77 -13.49 6.17
C LEU A 81 0.42 -14.14 7.52
N ARG A 82 -0.14 -13.38 8.47
CA ARG A 82 -0.65 -13.93 9.75
C ARG A 82 -1.75 -14.97 9.53
N VAL A 83 -2.64 -14.75 8.55
CA VAL A 83 -3.68 -15.73 8.18
C VAL A 83 -3.08 -16.99 7.55
N GLN A 84 -2.07 -16.83 6.70
CA GLN A 84 -1.40 -17.98 6.06
C GLN A 84 -0.59 -18.82 7.06
N GLY A 85 0.00 -18.17 8.07
CA GLY A 85 0.96 -18.76 8.99
C GLY A 85 2.27 -19.11 8.28
N GLY A 86 3.01 -20.09 8.80
CA GLY A 86 4.29 -20.52 8.20
C GLY A 86 4.17 -20.99 6.73
N ASN A 87 2.99 -21.44 6.31
CA ASN A 87 2.75 -21.80 4.90
C ASN A 87 2.86 -20.60 3.95
N GLY A 88 2.63 -19.38 4.43
CA GLY A 88 2.79 -18.16 3.63
C GLY A 88 4.24 -17.87 3.23
N LEU A 89 5.22 -18.53 3.86
CA LEU A 89 6.64 -18.38 3.53
C LEU A 89 7.18 -19.50 2.65
N ARG A 90 6.35 -20.50 2.30
CA ARG A 90 6.77 -21.63 1.46
C ARG A 90 6.71 -21.24 -0.02
N GLU A 91 7.74 -21.62 -0.77
CA GLU A 91 7.84 -21.38 -2.22
C GLU A 91 6.87 -22.22 -3.07
N SER A 92 6.19 -23.21 -2.47
CA SER A 92 5.18 -24.01 -3.17
C SER A 92 3.91 -23.22 -3.52
N GLY A 93 3.74 -22.02 -2.97
CA GLY A 93 2.58 -21.15 -3.20
C GLY A 93 2.86 -20.00 -4.18
N SER A 94 2.00 -18.98 -4.14
CA SER A 94 2.25 -17.70 -4.81
C SER A 94 2.31 -16.50 -3.85
N PHE A 95 2.02 -16.73 -2.57
CA PHE A 95 1.94 -15.64 -1.59
C PHE A 95 3.33 -15.11 -1.25
N GLU A 96 4.31 -15.99 -1.04
CA GLU A 96 5.68 -15.63 -0.69
C GLU A 96 6.33 -14.78 -1.78
N ARG A 97 6.09 -15.12 -3.06
CA ARG A 97 6.56 -14.35 -4.20
C ARG A 97 5.92 -12.97 -4.24
N ARG A 98 4.58 -12.90 -4.18
CA ARG A 98 3.87 -11.60 -4.16
C ARG A 98 4.30 -10.74 -2.97
N TYR A 99 4.53 -11.34 -1.81
CA TYR A 99 5.01 -10.63 -0.63
C TYR A 99 6.40 -10.04 -0.88
N ARG A 100 7.37 -10.85 -1.36
CA ARG A 100 8.72 -10.37 -1.69
C ARG A 100 8.74 -9.32 -2.80
N ASP A 101 7.97 -9.53 -3.86
CA ASP A 101 7.84 -8.59 -4.97
C ASP A 101 7.34 -7.24 -4.45
N PHE A 102 6.35 -7.27 -3.55
CA PHE A 102 5.84 -6.06 -2.91
C PHE A 102 6.88 -5.39 -2.01
N GLN A 103 7.67 -6.14 -1.23
CA GLN A 103 8.70 -5.56 -0.36
C GLN A 103 9.77 -4.75 -1.12
N ALA A 104 9.94 -4.99 -2.43
CA ALA A 104 10.82 -4.17 -3.27
C ALA A 104 10.23 -2.78 -3.59
N MET A 105 8.90 -2.64 -3.59
CA MET A 105 8.24 -1.42 -4.08
C MET A 105 8.45 -0.19 -3.18
N PRO A 106 8.38 -0.28 -1.83
CA PRO A 106 8.72 0.84 -0.94
C PRO A 106 10.19 1.29 -1.00
N LEU A 107 11.07 0.54 -1.69
CA LEU A 107 12.46 0.91 -1.90
C LEU A 107 12.66 1.79 -3.15
N HIS A 108 11.63 1.92 -3.99
CA HIS A 108 11.68 2.80 -5.15
C HIS A 108 11.73 4.27 -4.70
N ILE A 109 12.69 5.04 -5.19
CA ILE A 109 12.98 6.42 -4.72
C ILE A 109 11.74 7.33 -4.70
N ASN A 110 10.88 7.25 -5.71
CA ASN A 110 9.66 8.08 -5.80
C ASN A 110 8.51 7.60 -4.91
N ALA A 111 8.64 6.45 -4.28
CA ALA A 111 7.63 5.89 -3.39
C ALA A 111 8.18 5.61 -1.99
N HIS A 112 9.45 5.92 -1.74
CA HIS A 112 10.12 5.66 -0.48
C HIS A 112 9.50 6.50 0.64
N PRO A 113 8.92 5.87 1.68
CA PRO A 113 8.13 6.58 2.69
C PRO A 113 8.89 7.71 3.37
N ASP A 114 10.14 7.46 3.79
CA ASP A 114 10.93 8.48 4.51
C ASP A 114 11.19 9.71 3.64
N ARG A 115 11.54 9.51 2.37
CA ARG A 115 11.77 10.60 1.42
C ARG A 115 10.48 11.38 1.15
N VAL A 116 9.38 10.69 0.85
CA VAL A 116 8.11 11.36 0.53
C VAL A 116 7.57 12.12 1.74
N ALA A 117 7.67 11.53 2.94
CA ALA A 117 7.26 12.17 4.19
C ALA A 117 8.14 13.38 4.54
N GLU A 118 9.46 13.28 4.35
CA GLU A 118 10.38 14.40 4.55
C GLU A 118 10.04 15.56 3.61
N LEU A 119 9.95 15.32 2.30
CA LEU A 119 9.66 16.36 1.30
C LEU A 119 8.31 17.04 1.55
N SER A 120 7.29 16.23 1.87
CA SER A 120 5.97 16.75 2.21
C SER A 120 5.98 17.53 3.52
N GLY A 121 6.70 17.05 4.53
CA GLY A 121 6.84 17.73 5.82
C GLY A 121 7.56 19.07 5.69
N LYS A 122 8.68 19.10 4.95
CA LYS A 122 9.41 20.34 4.62
C LYS A 122 8.47 21.35 3.94
N TYR A 123 7.75 20.93 2.90
CA TYR A 123 6.80 21.78 2.19
C TYR A 123 5.69 22.34 3.10
N LEU A 124 5.06 21.49 3.90
CA LEU A 124 4.00 21.90 4.84
C LEU A 124 4.49 22.87 5.93
N LEU A 125 5.78 22.82 6.27
CA LEU A 125 6.44 23.70 7.24
C LEU A 125 7.12 24.91 6.60
N GLY A 126 6.97 25.11 5.29
CA GLY A 126 7.61 26.21 4.55
C GLY A 126 9.14 26.13 4.50
N GLN A 127 9.71 24.94 4.64
CA GLN A 127 11.14 24.68 4.50
C GLN A 127 11.48 24.37 3.04
N THR A 128 12.66 24.80 2.60
CA THR A 128 13.15 24.51 1.24
C THR A 128 13.52 23.03 1.10
N ASN A 129 13.14 22.42 -0.02
CA ASN A 129 13.62 21.10 -0.41
C ASN A 129 14.97 21.21 -1.13
N ASP A 130 15.96 20.43 -0.70
CA ASP A 130 17.31 20.42 -1.29
C ASP A 130 17.32 19.91 -2.75
N ALA A 131 16.25 19.22 -3.16
CA ALA A 131 15.97 18.79 -4.52
C ALA A 131 14.59 19.33 -4.94
N PRO A 132 14.51 20.59 -5.42
CA PRO A 132 13.25 21.25 -5.71
C PRO A 132 12.53 20.62 -6.91
N PHE A 133 11.21 20.76 -6.92
CA PHE A 133 10.38 20.46 -8.08
C PHE A 133 10.87 21.29 -9.29
N GLN A 134 11.12 20.61 -10.42
CA GLN A 134 11.59 21.20 -11.68
C GLN A 134 10.47 21.26 -12.72
#